data_AF-A0A5N8YYA1-F1
#
_entry.id   AF-A0A5N8YYA1-F1
#
_cell.length_a   1.000
_cell.length_b   1.000
_cell.length_c   1.000
_cell.angle_alpha   90.00
_cell.angle_beta   90.00
_cell.angle_gamma   90.00
#
_symmetry.space_group_name_H-M   'P 1'
#
loop_
_entity.id
_entity.type
_entity.pdbx_description
1 polymer ?
#
loop_
_entity_poly.entity_id
_entity_poly.type
_entity_poly.pdbx_seq_one_letter_code
_entity_poly.pdbx_strand_id
1 'polypeptide(L)'
;MTSFALALSEEERFSVLAALNREVEVATRNAVEELAALSPSQGRADDHQILLTYLEETGKTASAITVAGEEQDGETLQLLFDQFGTILESTAALISCDYSDTLLHGFFRTCAP
;
A
#
# COMPACT_ATOMS: atom_id res chain seq x y z
N MET A 1 -9.16 13.67 23.11
CA MET A 1 -8.12 13.28 22.13
C MET A 1 -8.38 14.09 20.87
N THR A 2 -7.66 15.19 20.69
CA THR A 2 -7.74 16.02 19.49
C THR A 2 -6.98 15.32 18.37
N SER A 3 -7.73 14.82 17.38
CA SER A 3 -7.18 14.29 16.14
C SER A 3 -6.29 15.36 15.50
N PHE A 4 -4.99 15.06 15.36
CA PHE A 4 -4.00 15.94 14.74
C PHE A 4 -4.37 16.34 13.30
N ALA A 5 -5.27 15.60 12.65
CA ALA A 5 -5.71 15.84 11.27
C ALA A 5 -6.72 17.00 11.10
N LEU A 6 -7.32 17.51 12.17
CA LEU A 6 -8.34 18.59 12.09
C LEU A 6 -7.77 20.02 12.27
N ALA A 7 -6.48 20.16 12.54
CA ALA A 7 -5.84 21.47 12.73
C ALA A 7 -5.28 22.09 11.43
N LEU A 8 -5.20 21.30 10.35
CA LEU A 8 -4.70 21.72 9.05
C LEU A 8 -5.84 22.22 8.16
N SER A 9 -5.55 23.24 7.36
CA SER A 9 -6.40 23.62 6.23
C SER A 9 -6.53 22.47 5.23
N GLU A 10 -7.49 22.57 4.34
CA GLU A 10 -7.68 21.58 3.27
C GLU A 10 -6.46 21.46 2.35
N GLU A 11 -5.90 22.58 1.92
CA GLU A 11 -4.67 22.64 1.11
C GLU A 11 -3.47 22.00 1.83
N GLU A 12 -3.30 22.25 3.13
CA GLU A 12 -2.25 21.62 3.92
C GLU A 12 -2.46 20.11 4.06
N ARG A 13 -3.72 19.66 4.19
CA ARG A 13 -4.03 18.22 4.23
C ARG A 13 -3.67 17.52 2.92
N PHE A 14 -3.99 18.12 1.79
CA PHE A 14 -3.61 17.59 0.47
C PHE A 14 -2.08 17.54 0.31
N SER A 15 -1.39 18.61 0.70
CA SER A 15 0.08 18.68 0.60
C SER A 15 0.78 17.63 1.48
N VAL A 16 0.31 17.45 2.72
CA VAL A 16 0.82 16.41 3.63
C VAL A 16 0.54 15.02 3.08
N LEU A 17 -0.66 14.79 2.54
CA LEU A 17 -1.03 13.51 1.96
C LEU A 17 -0.15 13.16 0.75
N ALA A 18 0.11 14.11 -0.13
CA ALA A 18 0.99 13.92 -1.29
C ALA A 18 2.43 13.61 -0.86
N ALA A 19 2.96 14.34 0.13
CA ALA A 19 4.30 14.09 0.67
C ALA A 19 4.44 12.68 1.27
N LEU A 20 3.46 12.25 2.07
CA LEU A 20 3.44 10.91 2.66
C LEU A 20 3.37 9.81 1.59
N ASN A 21 2.55 9.99 0.56
CA ASN A 21 2.41 8.99 -0.49
C ASN A 21 3.64 8.89 -1.39
N ARG A 22 4.40 9.97 -1.56
CA ARG A 22 5.71 9.91 -2.21
C ARG A 22 6.70 9.01 -1.45
N GLU A 23 6.67 9.02 -0.12
CA GLU A 23 7.48 8.09 0.69
C GLU A 23 7.03 6.64 0.49
N VAL A 24 5.73 6.39 0.43
CA VAL A 24 5.15 5.06 0.17
C VAL A 24 5.52 4.55 -1.23
N GLU A 25 5.45 5.40 -2.26
CA GLU A 25 5.87 5.07 -3.63
C GLU A 25 7.34 4.58 -3.65
N VAL A 26 8.24 5.33 -3.02
CA VAL A 26 9.66 4.96 -2.97
C VAL A 26 9.86 3.66 -2.19
N ALA A 27 9.21 3.52 -1.03
CA ALA A 27 9.34 2.33 -0.20
C ALA A 27 8.85 1.06 -0.92
N THR A 28 7.70 1.14 -1.58
CA THR A 28 7.13 0.01 -2.34
C THR A 28 7.96 -0.34 -3.56
N ARG A 29 8.48 0.65 -4.30
CA ARG A 29 9.41 0.38 -5.42
C ARG A 29 10.65 -0.38 -4.95
N ASN A 30 11.28 0.09 -3.87
CA ASN A 30 12.47 -0.59 -3.32
C ASN A 30 12.11 -2.01 -2.84
N ALA A 31 10.95 -2.17 -2.19
CA ALA A 31 10.49 -3.49 -1.75
C ALA A 31 10.20 -4.44 -2.92
N VAL A 32 9.65 -3.96 -4.03
CA VAL A 32 9.46 -4.76 -5.26
C VAL A 32 10.82 -5.21 -5.81
N GLU A 33 11.80 -4.30 -5.91
CA GLU A 33 13.14 -4.62 -6.40
C GLU A 33 13.83 -5.68 -5.53
N GLU A 34 13.78 -5.52 -4.20
CA GLU A 34 14.36 -6.46 -3.25
C GLU A 34 13.64 -7.82 -3.28
N LEU A 35 12.31 -7.82 -3.29
CA LEU A 35 11.52 -9.04 -3.29
C LEU A 35 11.70 -9.82 -4.61
N ALA A 36 11.70 -9.14 -5.76
CA ALA A 36 11.88 -9.77 -7.07
C ALA A 36 13.27 -10.39 -7.25
N ALA A 37 14.27 -9.92 -6.49
CA ALA A 37 15.60 -10.51 -6.48
C ALA A 37 15.68 -11.83 -5.69
N LEU A 38 14.67 -12.14 -4.86
CA LEU A 38 14.60 -13.40 -4.13
C LEU A 38 14.09 -14.53 -5.02
N SER A 39 14.62 -15.73 -4.82
CA SER A 39 14.10 -16.94 -5.46
C SER A 39 13.21 -17.70 -4.46
N PRO A 40 11.87 -17.66 -4.61
CA PRO A 40 10.99 -18.42 -3.73
C PRO A 40 11.15 -19.92 -4.00
N SER A 41 10.90 -20.74 -2.97
CA SER A 41 10.73 -22.19 -3.16
C SER A 41 9.49 -22.46 -4.04
N GLN A 42 9.44 -23.61 -4.71
CA GLN A 42 8.31 -23.95 -5.60
C GLN A 42 6.94 -23.86 -4.92
N GLY A 43 6.84 -24.23 -3.63
CA GLY A 43 5.59 -24.14 -2.86
C GLY A 43 5.19 -22.71 -2.43
N ARG A 44 5.98 -21.69 -2.77
CA ARG A 44 5.76 -20.28 -2.42
C ARG A 44 5.73 -19.35 -3.63
N ALA A 45 5.87 -19.88 -4.84
CA ALA A 45 5.94 -19.07 -6.05
C ALA A 45 4.68 -18.20 -6.23
N ASP A 46 3.50 -18.77 -5.95
CA ASP A 46 2.22 -18.05 -6.07
C ASP A 46 2.10 -16.96 -5.00
N ASP A 47 2.36 -17.27 -3.73
CA ASP A 47 2.37 -16.28 -2.64
C ASP A 47 3.37 -15.14 -2.90
N HIS A 48 4.54 -15.48 -3.44
CA HIS A 48 5.58 -14.53 -3.80
C HIS A 48 5.10 -13.58 -4.91
N GLN A 49 4.46 -14.12 -5.94
CA GLN A 49 3.90 -13.31 -7.03
C GLN A 49 2.75 -12.43 -6.56
N ILE A 50 1.86 -12.94 -5.69
CA ILE A 50 0.77 -12.15 -5.09
C ILE A 50 1.34 -10.95 -4.33
N LEU A 51 2.39 -11.17 -3.53
CA LEU A 51 3.02 -10.09 -2.76
C LEU A 51 3.71 -9.05 -3.66
N LEU A 52 4.40 -9.48 -4.71
CA LEU A 52 4.98 -8.58 -5.70
C LEU A 52 3.90 -7.70 -6.33
N THR A 53 2.81 -8.30 -6.80
CA THR A 53 1.70 -7.56 -7.40
C THR A 53 1.07 -6.59 -6.41
N TYR A 54 0.89 -6.98 -5.14
CA TYR A 54 0.39 -6.07 -4.11
C TYR A 54 1.28 -4.84 -3.92
N LEU A 55 2.60 -5.02 -3.84
CA LEU A 55 3.54 -3.92 -3.67
C LEU A 55 3.57 -3.00 -4.90
N GLU A 56 3.52 -3.58 -6.11
CA GLU A 56 3.43 -2.82 -7.36
C GLU A 56 2.16 -1.97 -7.43
N GLU A 57 1.00 -2.55 -7.14
CA GLU A 57 -0.27 -1.83 -7.16
C GLU A 57 -0.34 -0.77 -6.04
N THR A 58 0.19 -1.07 -4.85
CA THR A 58 0.32 -0.08 -3.76
C THR A 58 1.15 1.11 -4.19
N GLY A 59 2.30 0.88 -4.85
CA GLY A 59 3.15 1.95 -5.35
C GLY A 59 2.47 2.80 -6.42
N LYS A 60 1.73 2.17 -7.34
CA LYS A 60 0.94 2.89 -8.36
C LYS A 60 -0.15 3.75 -7.72
N THR A 61 -0.90 3.20 -6.75
CA THR A 61 -1.94 3.95 -6.04
C THR A 61 -1.35 5.11 -5.25
N ALA A 62 -0.22 4.92 -4.56
CA ALA A 62 0.47 5.99 -3.85
C ALA A 62 0.92 7.11 -4.79
N SER A 63 1.45 6.76 -5.97
CA SER A 63 1.81 7.75 -6.98
C SER A 63 0.59 8.55 -7.47
N ALA A 64 -0.53 7.86 -7.73
CA ALA A 64 -1.79 8.52 -8.10
C ALA A 64 -2.34 9.44 -7.00
N ILE A 65 -2.26 9.04 -5.73
CA ILE A 65 -2.64 9.87 -4.58
C ILE A 65 -1.73 11.10 -4.48
N THR A 66 -0.45 10.95 -4.78
CA THR A 66 0.49 12.08 -4.80
C THR A 66 0.07 13.12 -5.83
N VAL A 67 -0.22 12.69 -7.07
CA VAL A 67 -0.69 13.58 -8.14
C VAL A 67 -2.01 14.24 -7.76
N ALA A 68 -3.01 13.48 -7.33
CA ALA A 68 -4.31 14.02 -6.97
C ALA A 68 -4.23 14.98 -5.76
N GLY A 69 -3.31 14.73 -4.81
CA GLY A 69 -3.02 15.66 -3.71
C GLY A 69 -2.36 16.96 -4.18
N GLU A 70 -1.41 16.91 -5.10
CA GLU A 70 -0.78 18.11 -5.70
C GLU A 70 -1.78 18.93 -6.52
N GLU A 71 -2.74 18.27 -7.17
CA GLU A 71 -3.83 18.89 -7.93
C GLU A 71 -5.02 19.34 -7.05
N GLN A 72 -5.00 18.98 -5.76
CA GLN A 72 -6.11 19.19 -4.82
C GLN A 72 -7.44 18.58 -5.31
N ASP A 73 -7.37 17.45 -6.01
CA ASP A 73 -8.52 16.71 -6.53
C ASP A 73 -9.06 15.74 -5.47
N GLY A 74 -9.97 16.26 -4.64
CA GLY A 74 -10.60 15.48 -3.57
C GLY A 74 -11.49 14.31 -4.05
N GLU A 75 -12.08 14.40 -5.24
CA GLU A 75 -12.94 13.32 -5.78
C GLU A 75 -12.09 12.12 -6.21
N THR A 76 -11.01 12.39 -6.95
CA THR A 76 -10.05 11.35 -7.34
C THR A 76 -9.39 10.73 -6.11
N LEU A 77 -9.03 11.52 -5.10
CA LEU A 77 -8.47 11.00 -3.85
C LEU A 77 -9.41 10.04 -3.13
N GLN A 78 -10.69 10.37 -3.04
CA GLN A 78 -11.68 9.48 -2.42
C GLN A 78 -11.77 8.14 -3.18
N LEU A 79 -11.83 8.19 -4.51
CA LEU A 79 -11.87 6.98 -5.35
C LEU A 79 -10.62 6.11 -5.16
N LEU A 80 -9.43 6.73 -5.07
CA LEU A 80 -8.17 6.02 -4.87
C LEU A 80 -8.10 5.35 -3.49
N PHE A 81 -8.62 5.98 -2.44
CA PHE A 81 -8.69 5.35 -1.11
C PHE A 81 -9.63 4.14 -1.09
N ASP A 82 -10.80 4.23 -1.75
CA ASP A 82 -11.75 3.12 -1.82
C ASP A 82 -11.17 1.94 -2.63
N GLN A 83 -10.46 2.23 -3.73
CA GLN A 83 -9.75 1.23 -4.52
C GLN A 83 -8.61 0.57 -3.72
N PHE A 84 -7.86 1.35 -2.95
CA PHE A 84 -6.76 0.83 -2.14
C PHE A 84 -7.23 -0.18 -1.08
N GLY A 85 -8.36 0.12 -0.41
CA GLY A 85 -8.97 -0.82 0.52
C GLY A 85 -9.29 -2.18 -0.14
N THR A 86 -9.81 -2.14 -1.37
CA THR A 86 -10.12 -3.35 -2.15
C THR A 86 -8.88 -4.17 -2.49
N ILE A 87 -7.76 -3.52 -2.85
CA ILE A 87 -6.48 -4.20 -3.16
C ILE A 87 -5.93 -4.90 -1.92
N LEU A 88 -5.98 -4.23 -0.77
CA LEU A 88 -5.51 -4.76 0.51
C LEU A 88 -6.32 -6.00 0.91
N GLU A 89 -7.65 -5.91 0.87
CA GLU A 89 -8.56 -7.02 1.22
C GLU A 89 -8.37 -8.21 0.27
N SER A 90 -8.25 -7.96 -1.03
CA SER A 90 -8.07 -9.02 -2.03
C SER A 90 -6.74 -9.75 -1.85
N THR A 91 -5.66 -9.01 -1.59
CA THR A 91 -4.33 -9.61 -1.32
C THR A 91 -4.36 -10.44 -0.04
N ALA A 92 -4.96 -9.91 1.02
CA ALA A 92 -5.06 -10.59 2.31
C ALA A 92 -5.82 -11.92 2.21
N ALA A 93 -6.80 -12.03 1.29
CA ALA A 93 -7.56 -13.25 1.06
C ALA A 93 -6.81 -14.33 0.25
N LEU A 94 -5.75 -13.94 -0.47
CA LEU A 94 -5.05 -14.82 -1.42
C LEU A 94 -3.71 -15.34 -0.90
N ILE A 95 -2.99 -14.53 -0.11
CA ILE A 95 -1.66 -14.89 0.38
C ILE A 95 -1.76 -15.82 1.59
N SER A 96 -0.90 -16.84 1.65
CA SER A 96 -0.84 -17.71 2.82
C SER A 96 -0.30 -16.99 4.07
N CYS A 97 -0.88 -17.34 5.24
CA CYS A 97 -0.61 -16.66 6.51
C CYS A 97 0.83 -16.84 7.00
N ASP A 98 1.41 -18.01 6.77
CA ASP A 98 2.77 -18.31 7.19
C ASP A 98 3.83 -17.63 6.31
N TYR A 99 3.51 -17.36 5.04
CA TYR A 99 4.36 -16.57 4.16
C TYR A 99 4.33 -15.08 4.51
N SER A 100 3.15 -14.54 4.82
CA SER A 100 3.02 -13.14 5.26
C SER A 100 3.69 -12.89 6.61
N ASP A 101 3.59 -13.80 7.58
CA ASP A 101 4.29 -13.69 8.86
C ASP A 101 5.82 -13.74 8.72
N THR A 102 6.33 -14.50 7.76
CA THR A 102 7.78 -14.66 7.53
C THR A 102 8.42 -13.43 6.89
N LEU A 103 7.71 -12.75 5.99
CA LEU A 103 8.28 -11.63 5.22
C LEU A 103 7.80 -10.25 5.66
N LEU A 104 6.63 -10.14 6.29
CA LEU A 104 5.95 -8.85 6.47
C LEU A 104 5.77 -8.45 7.94
N HIS A 105 6.36 -9.18 8.90
CA HIS A 105 6.35 -8.87 10.35
C HIS A 105 5.04 -8.23 10.84
N GLY A 106 3.89 -8.86 10.52
CA GLY A 106 2.58 -8.47 11.04
C GLY A 106 1.80 -7.41 10.26
N PHE A 107 2.13 -7.15 8.99
CA PHE A 107 1.35 -6.23 8.13
C PHE A 107 -0.10 -6.71 7.90
N PHE A 108 -0.31 -8.01 7.75
CA PHE A 108 -1.63 -8.63 7.72
C PHE A 108 -1.95 -9.17 9.11
N ARG A 109 -2.45 -8.31 10.00
CA ARG A 109 -2.88 -8.76 11.33
C ARG A 109 -4.02 -9.76 11.18
N THR A 110 -3.69 -11.01 11.56
CA THR A 110 -4.59 -12.12 11.83
C THR A 110 -5.46 -12.54 10.65
N CYS A 111 -4.99 -13.55 9.91
CA CYS A 111 -5.92 -14.49 9.31
C CYS A 111 -6.91 -14.93 10.40
N ALA A 112 -8.20 -14.61 10.22
CA ALA A 112 -9.24 -15.15 11.08
C ALA A 112 -9.26 -16.69 10.92
N PRO A 113 -9.55 -17.44 12.00
CA PRO A 113 -9.52 -18.91 11.99
C PRO A 113 -10.51 -19.53 11.00
#